data_AF-A0A9N9L1L8-F1
#
_entry.id   AF-A0A9N9L1L8-F1
#
_cell.length_a   1.000
_cell.length_b   1.000
_cell.length_c   1.000
_cell.angle_alpha   90.00
_cell.angle_beta   90.00
_cell.angle_gamma   90.00
#
_symmetry.space_group_name_H-M   'P 1'
#
loop_
_entity.id
_entity.type
_entity.pdbx_description
1 polymer ?
#
loop_
_entity_poly.entity_id
_entity_poly.type
_entity_poly.pdbx_seq_one_letter_code
_entity_poly.pdbx_strand_id
1 'polypeptide(L)'
;MMSTYDNCSQIIIAGGSITGLTLAHCLHHANIDYVVLEARKEIAPQIGASIVILPNGARILDQLGIGEDVLALSETVEGELDWTGDGKLLTPLENYHAADNHMTQIGKVKLIIPTILLPYILPSIAMFMVSSLSTRLWIHGVFWQPFPIYAQVTQLILGRFVSDTTEIDRIQNPEADMPYLRRIYAFAAVVAAITSVYTRFNLPGYLPSAASCAGLYWILIHFMDLKVAGKLNARWVGVICVLAGLFLTIGPGATVIAVWAWREEVLAAKKRRGISEKYRVS
;
A
#
# COMPACT_ATOMS: atom_id res chain seq x y z
N MET A 1 -48.07 -15.05 -38.70
CA MET A 1 -47.32 -14.05 -37.91
C MET A 1 -46.02 -14.71 -37.49
N MET A 2 -44.90 -14.19 -37.98
CA MET A 2 -43.47 -14.48 -37.69
C MET A 2 -42.99 -15.92 -37.41
N SER A 3 -42.13 -16.40 -38.31
CA SER A 3 -41.13 -17.47 -38.13
C SER A 3 -39.94 -16.94 -37.31
N THR A 4 -39.39 -17.76 -36.40
CA THR A 4 -37.98 -17.66 -35.95
C THR A 4 -37.43 -19.03 -35.51
N TYR A 5 -36.70 -19.69 -36.40
CA TYR A 5 -35.58 -20.63 -36.18
C TYR A 5 -35.69 -21.72 -35.10
N ASP A 6 -36.18 -22.89 -35.51
CA ASP A 6 -36.01 -24.19 -34.84
C ASP A 6 -34.61 -24.80 -35.14
N ASN A 7 -33.55 -24.00 -35.01
CA ASN A 7 -32.18 -24.52 -35.05
C ASN A 7 -31.73 -24.75 -33.61
N CYS A 8 -32.12 -25.89 -33.03
CA CYS A 8 -31.56 -26.36 -31.77
C CYS A 8 -30.07 -26.66 -32.01
N SER A 9 -29.24 -25.63 -31.81
CA SER A 9 -27.80 -25.71 -32.05
C SER A 9 -27.18 -26.46 -30.89
N GLN A 10 -26.96 -27.76 -31.08
CA GLN A 10 -26.26 -28.61 -30.13
C GLN A 10 -24.82 -28.10 -29.94
N ILE A 11 -24.44 -27.82 -28.69
CA ILE A 11 -23.09 -27.34 -28.37
C ILE A 11 -22.15 -28.53 -28.22
N ILE A 12 -21.07 -28.56 -29.00
CA ILE A 12 -20.03 -29.58 -28.88
C ILE A 12 -18.92 -29.06 -27.97
N ILE A 13 -18.67 -29.75 -26.86
CA ILE A 13 -17.57 -29.48 -25.94
C ILE A 13 -16.46 -30.50 -26.23
N ALA A 14 -15.34 -30.02 -26.75
CA ALA A 14 -14.16 -30.86 -27.00
C ALA A 14 -13.24 -30.87 -25.76
N GLY A 15 -13.35 -31.92 -24.96
CA GLY A 15 -12.51 -32.21 -23.80
C GLY A 15 -13.28 -32.32 -22.48
N GLY A 16 -13.08 -33.43 -21.76
CA GLY A 16 -13.66 -33.71 -20.44
C GLY A 16 -12.78 -33.24 -19.28
N SER A 17 -12.21 -32.03 -19.38
CA SER A 17 -11.43 -31.42 -18.30
C SER A 17 -12.33 -30.68 -17.31
N ILE A 18 -11.75 -30.10 -16.25
CA ILE A 18 -12.48 -29.28 -15.26
C ILE A 18 -13.29 -28.19 -15.96
N THR A 19 -12.71 -27.48 -16.92
CA THR A 19 -13.40 -26.42 -17.68
C THR A 19 -14.53 -26.99 -18.54
N GLY A 20 -14.29 -28.11 -19.24
CA GLY A 20 -15.29 -28.72 -20.12
C GLY A 20 -16.50 -29.26 -19.35
N LEU A 21 -16.26 -29.92 -18.22
CA LEU A 21 -17.32 -30.41 -17.33
C LEU A 21 -18.05 -29.27 -16.62
N THR A 22 -17.34 -28.20 -16.24
CA THR A 22 -17.98 -27.00 -15.66
C THR A 22 -18.93 -26.36 -16.67
N LEU A 23 -18.50 -26.22 -17.94
CA LEU A 23 -19.35 -25.69 -19.00
C LEU A 23 -20.55 -26.61 -19.26
N ALA A 24 -20.33 -27.92 -19.33
CA ALA A 24 -21.40 -28.91 -19.47
C ALA A 24 -22.44 -28.78 -18.34
N HIS A 25 -21.99 -28.64 -17.09
CA HIS A 25 -22.86 -28.43 -15.92
C HIS A 25 -23.68 -27.15 -16.03
N CYS A 26 -23.06 -26.04 -16.45
CA CYS A 26 -23.77 -24.78 -16.70
C CYS A 26 -24.83 -24.92 -17.81
N LEU A 27 -24.50 -25.57 -18.93
CA LEU A 27 -25.44 -25.79 -20.04
C LEU A 27 -26.59 -26.72 -19.64
N HIS A 28 -26.30 -27.74 -18.83
CA HIS A 28 -27.31 -28.62 -18.25
C HIS A 28 -28.32 -27.84 -17.42
N HIS A 29 -27.85 -26.98 -16.50
CA HIS A 29 -28.72 -26.12 -15.69
C HIS A 29 -29.47 -25.06 -16.50
N ALA A 30 -28.91 -24.61 -17.63
CA ALA A 30 -29.57 -23.70 -18.55
C ALA A 30 -30.56 -24.37 -19.52
N ASN A 31 -30.71 -25.70 -19.45
CA ASN A 31 -31.54 -26.51 -20.35
C ASN A 31 -31.17 -26.33 -21.83
N ILE A 32 -29.87 -26.26 -22.12
CA ILE A 32 -29.29 -26.15 -23.47
C ILE A 32 -28.71 -27.51 -23.86
N ASP A 33 -28.96 -27.97 -25.09
CA ASP A 33 -28.45 -29.26 -25.58
C ASP A 33 -26.93 -29.21 -25.85
N TYR A 34 -26.21 -30.22 -25.37
CA TYR A 34 -24.77 -30.31 -25.50
C TYR A 34 -24.26 -31.75 -25.58
N VAL A 35 -23.05 -31.92 -26.13
CA VAL A 35 -22.31 -33.18 -26.12
C VAL A 35 -20.86 -32.92 -25.72
N VAL A 36 -20.32 -33.74 -24.81
CA VAL A 36 -18.92 -33.69 -24.40
C VAL A 36 -18.16 -34.82 -25.12
N LEU A 37 -17.10 -34.46 -25.84
CA LEU A 37 -16.22 -35.39 -26.53
C LEU A 37 -14.87 -35.42 -25.81
N GLU A 38 -14.48 -36.58 -25.29
CA GLU A 38 -13.16 -36.80 -24.67
C GLU A 38 -12.35 -37.79 -25.53
N ALA A 39 -11.08 -37.48 -25.74
CA ALA A 39 -10.18 -38.31 -26.54
C ALA A 39 -9.74 -39.57 -25.80
N ARG A 40 -9.68 -39.51 -24.46
CA ARG A 40 -9.36 -40.65 -23.59
C ARG A 40 -10.58 -41.54 -23.35
N LYS A 41 -10.30 -42.81 -23.02
CA LYS A 41 -11.34 -43.80 -22.68
C LYS A 41 -11.98 -43.57 -21.31
N GLU A 42 -11.29 -42.88 -20.43
CA GLU A 42 -11.70 -42.60 -19.05
C GLU A 42 -11.69 -41.08 -18.83
N ILE A 43 -12.75 -40.56 -18.20
CA ILE A 43 -12.85 -39.15 -17.81
C ILE A 43 -12.11 -38.98 -16.48
N ALA A 44 -11.20 -38.00 -16.41
CA ALA A 44 -10.42 -37.67 -15.22
C ALA A 44 -9.66 -38.87 -14.60
N PRO A 45 -8.77 -39.54 -15.35
CA PRO A 45 -7.94 -40.61 -14.79
C PRO A 45 -7.06 -40.09 -13.65
N GLN A 46 -6.81 -40.93 -12.63
CA GLN A 46 -6.06 -40.58 -11.42
C GLN A 46 -4.53 -40.53 -11.67
N ILE A 47 -4.10 -39.64 -12.57
CA ILE A 47 -2.71 -39.48 -13.04
C ILE A 47 -2.20 -38.04 -12.89
N GLY A 48 -2.82 -37.24 -12.03
CA GLY A 48 -2.58 -35.80 -11.90
C GLY A 48 -1.75 -35.36 -10.69
N ALA A 49 -1.25 -34.12 -10.76
CA ALA A 49 -0.74 -33.35 -9.62
C ALA A 49 -1.89 -32.77 -8.78
N SER A 50 -1.61 -32.36 -7.54
CA SER A 50 -2.57 -31.65 -6.68
C SER A 50 -3.08 -30.36 -7.35
N ILE A 51 -4.35 -30.03 -7.13
CA ILE A 51 -4.96 -28.79 -7.61
C ILE A 51 -5.31 -27.93 -6.41
N VAL A 52 -4.91 -26.65 -6.46
CA VAL A 52 -5.25 -25.67 -5.44
C VAL A 52 -6.43 -24.83 -5.93
N ILE A 53 -7.50 -24.79 -5.13
CA ILE A 53 -8.67 -23.96 -5.39
C ILE A 53 -8.57 -22.70 -4.54
N LEU A 54 -8.41 -21.55 -5.20
CA LEU A 54 -8.38 -20.24 -4.54
C LEU A 54 -9.79 -19.77 -4.14
N PRO A 55 -9.93 -18.80 -3.20
CA PRO A 55 -11.24 -18.39 -2.67
C PRO A 55 -12.27 -17.96 -3.74
N ASN A 56 -11.82 -17.33 -4.82
CA ASN A 56 -12.66 -16.96 -5.95
C ASN A 56 -13.20 -18.18 -6.71
N GLY A 57 -12.39 -19.24 -6.88
CA GLY A 57 -12.81 -20.51 -7.48
C GLY A 57 -13.77 -21.27 -6.58
N ALA A 58 -13.47 -21.35 -5.28
CA ALA A 58 -14.33 -22.01 -4.29
C ALA A 58 -15.75 -21.42 -4.28
N ARG A 59 -15.87 -20.09 -4.34
CA ARG A 59 -17.16 -19.40 -4.45
C ARG A 59 -17.95 -19.78 -5.71
N ILE A 60 -17.28 -20.01 -6.85
CA ILE A 60 -17.95 -20.42 -8.08
C ILE A 60 -18.48 -21.86 -7.92
N LEU A 61 -17.71 -22.75 -7.31
CA LEU A 61 -18.14 -24.13 -7.05
C LEU A 61 -19.35 -24.20 -6.12
N ASP A 62 -19.39 -23.33 -5.11
CA ASP A 62 -20.56 -23.15 -4.24
C ASP A 62 -21.79 -22.70 -5.03
N GLN A 63 -21.65 -21.72 -5.93
CA GLN A 63 -22.74 -21.27 -6.82
C GLN A 63 -23.23 -22.34 -7.79
N LEU A 64 -22.34 -23.27 -8.18
CA LEU A 64 -22.68 -24.42 -9.03
C LEU A 64 -23.28 -25.58 -8.23
N GLY A 65 -23.38 -25.46 -6.90
CA GLY A 65 -23.95 -26.47 -6.01
C GLY A 65 -23.03 -27.66 -5.72
N ILE A 66 -21.75 -27.58 -6.07
CA ILE A 66 -20.75 -28.66 -5.92
C ILE A 66 -19.65 -28.34 -4.90
N GLY A 67 -19.75 -27.21 -4.19
CA GLY A 67 -18.74 -26.76 -3.22
C GLY A 67 -18.51 -27.75 -2.09
N GLU A 68 -19.59 -28.22 -1.46
CA GLU A 68 -19.51 -29.19 -0.34
C GLU A 68 -18.96 -30.55 -0.77
N ASP A 69 -19.34 -31.05 -1.95
CA ASP A 69 -18.83 -32.32 -2.49
C ASP A 69 -17.32 -32.24 -2.77
N VAL A 70 -16.85 -31.12 -3.31
CA VAL A 70 -15.42 -30.88 -3.56
C VAL A 70 -14.65 -30.75 -2.25
N LEU A 71 -15.22 -30.08 -1.24
CA LEU A 71 -14.62 -29.96 0.09
C LEU A 71 -14.51 -31.33 0.77
N ALA A 72 -15.54 -32.17 0.68
CA ALA A 72 -15.53 -33.52 1.24
C ALA A 72 -14.48 -34.44 0.59
N LEU A 73 -14.12 -34.18 -0.66
CA LEU A 73 -13.07 -34.89 -1.39
C LEU A 73 -11.68 -34.28 -1.23
N SER A 74 -11.56 -33.12 -0.59
CA SER A 74 -10.29 -32.41 -0.41
C SER A 74 -9.57 -32.84 0.87
N GLU A 75 -8.24 -32.95 0.81
CA GLU A 75 -7.41 -33.13 2.00
C GLU A 75 -6.91 -31.77 2.49
N THR A 76 -6.90 -31.59 3.82
CA THR A 76 -6.38 -30.37 4.44
C THR A 76 -4.86 -30.41 4.46
N VAL A 77 -4.22 -29.38 3.90
CA VAL A 77 -2.77 -29.21 4.02
C VAL A 77 -2.44 -28.74 5.44
N GLU A 78 -1.78 -29.60 6.23
CA GLU A 78 -1.38 -29.28 7.62
C GLU A 78 -0.26 -28.24 7.70
N GLY A 79 0.58 -28.18 6.66
CA GLY A 79 1.67 -27.23 6.56
C GLY A 79 2.43 -27.36 5.25
N GLU A 80 3.05 -26.26 4.85
CA GLU A 80 3.97 -26.19 3.71
C GLU A 80 5.39 -25.99 4.27
N LEU A 81 6.35 -26.77 3.81
CA LEU A 81 7.75 -26.66 4.23
C LEU A 81 8.62 -26.43 3.00
N ASP A 82 9.25 -25.26 2.96
CA ASP A 82 10.16 -24.91 1.88
C ASP A 82 11.61 -25.15 2.32
N TRP A 83 12.38 -25.76 1.43
CA TRP A 83 13.78 -26.09 1.65
C TRP A 83 14.64 -25.48 0.56
N THR A 84 15.82 -24.98 0.94
CA THR A 84 16.84 -24.57 -0.03
C THR A 84 17.52 -25.78 -0.66
N GLY A 85 18.26 -25.57 -1.76
CA GLY A 85 19.02 -26.64 -2.44
C GLY A 85 20.13 -27.27 -1.59
N ASP A 86 20.57 -26.59 -0.53
CA ASP A 86 21.50 -27.07 0.50
C ASP A 86 20.79 -27.72 1.72
N GLY A 87 19.46 -27.89 1.68
CA GLY A 87 18.70 -28.59 2.71
C GLY A 87 18.40 -27.76 3.96
N LYS A 88 18.38 -26.43 3.86
CA LYS A 88 17.98 -25.53 4.94
C LYS A 88 16.49 -25.22 4.87
N LEU A 89 15.78 -25.40 5.98
CA LEU A 89 14.36 -25.09 6.11
C LEU A 89 14.11 -23.57 6.10
N LEU A 90 13.10 -23.12 5.35
CA LEU A 90 12.72 -21.71 5.17
C LEU A 90 11.47 -21.28 5.97
N THR A 91 10.63 -22.22 6.43
CA THR A 91 9.39 -21.93 7.18
C THR A 91 9.63 -21.75 8.70
N PRO A 92 8.87 -20.85 9.37
CA PRO A 92 7.40 -20.69 9.30
C PRO A 92 6.90 -19.51 8.45
N LEU A 93 5.58 -19.45 8.19
CA LEU A 93 4.84 -18.43 7.40
C LEU A 93 5.18 -16.97 7.79
N GLU A 94 5.62 -16.75 9.03
CA GLU A 94 6.12 -15.48 9.54
C GLU A 94 7.40 -14.99 8.83
N ASN A 95 8.16 -15.88 8.19
CA ASN A 95 9.27 -15.55 7.29
C ASN A 95 8.80 -15.09 5.89
N TYR A 96 7.54 -15.35 5.53
CA TYR A 96 6.87 -14.87 4.32
C TYR A 96 6.10 -13.57 4.54
N HIS A 97 6.07 -13.03 5.77
CA HIS A 97 5.75 -11.62 5.92
C HIS A 97 6.79 -10.85 5.12
N ALA A 98 6.36 -10.26 4.00
CA ALA A 98 7.22 -9.42 3.19
C ALA A 98 7.95 -8.48 4.14
N ALA A 99 9.29 -8.61 4.19
CA ALA A 99 10.12 -7.75 5.00
C ALA A 99 9.90 -6.27 4.64
N ASP A 100 9.21 -5.98 3.54
CA ASP A 100 9.15 -4.69 2.86
C ASP A 100 7.83 -3.91 2.95
N ASN A 101 6.82 -4.31 3.73
CA ASN A 101 5.50 -3.62 3.74
C ASN A 101 5.54 -2.11 4.10
N HIS A 102 6.72 -1.55 4.34
CA HIS A 102 6.98 -0.15 4.64
C HIS A 102 7.84 0.58 3.60
N MET A 103 8.63 -0.13 2.77
CA MET A 103 9.61 0.53 1.90
C MET A 103 8.92 1.41 0.86
N THR A 104 9.27 2.69 0.88
CA THR A 104 8.82 3.66 -0.10
C THR A 104 9.68 3.59 -1.37
N GLN A 105 9.09 3.89 -2.54
CA GLN A 105 9.81 3.81 -3.82
C GLN A 105 10.99 4.78 -3.84
N ILE A 106 12.21 4.24 -3.85
CA ILE A 106 13.47 4.97 -3.67
C ILE A 106 13.63 6.08 -4.72
N GLY A 107 13.31 5.78 -5.98
CA GLY A 107 13.36 6.77 -7.06
C GLY A 107 12.48 7.99 -6.77
N LYS A 108 11.27 7.77 -6.24
CA LYS A 108 10.33 8.84 -5.89
C LYS A 108 10.74 9.60 -4.63
N VAL A 109 11.22 8.90 -3.60
CA VAL A 109 11.60 9.49 -2.32
C VAL A 109 12.72 10.52 -2.50
N LYS A 110 13.72 10.22 -3.33
CA LYS A 110 14.80 11.14 -3.68
C LYS A 110 14.30 12.48 -4.27
N LEU A 111 13.10 12.48 -4.84
CA LEU A 111 12.52 13.62 -5.57
C LEU A 111 11.45 14.38 -4.79
N ILE A 112 11.05 13.94 -3.60
CA ILE A 112 9.96 14.59 -2.85
C ILE A 112 10.26 16.07 -2.56
N ILE A 113 11.48 16.39 -2.11
CA ILE A 113 11.87 17.78 -1.81
C ILE A 113 11.77 18.70 -3.05
N PRO A 114 12.42 18.41 -4.19
CA PRO A 114 12.27 19.26 -5.38
C PRO A 114 10.84 19.29 -5.91
N THR A 115 10.09 18.19 -5.81
CA THR A 115 8.66 18.13 -6.18
C THR A 115 7.75 18.97 -5.28
N ILE A 116 8.13 19.28 -4.05
CA ILE A 116 7.39 20.22 -3.19
C ILE A 116 7.90 21.65 -3.42
N LEU A 117 9.21 21.82 -3.56
CA LEU A 117 9.81 23.14 -3.73
C LEU A 117 9.36 23.84 -5.01
N LEU A 118 9.48 23.15 -6.14
CA LEU A 118 9.29 23.76 -7.46
C LEU A 118 7.84 24.15 -7.76
N PRO A 119 6.84 23.25 -7.66
CA PRO A 119 5.47 23.55 -8.04
C PRO A 119 4.63 24.15 -6.92
N TYR A 120 5.05 24.08 -5.65
CA TYR A 120 4.23 24.54 -4.52
C TYR A 120 4.88 25.67 -3.73
N ILE A 121 6.08 25.47 -3.17
CA ILE A 121 6.71 26.49 -2.30
C ILE A 121 7.13 27.72 -3.11
N LEU A 122 7.77 27.56 -4.27
CA LEU A 122 8.21 28.69 -5.09
C LEU A 122 7.05 29.57 -5.56
N PRO A 123 5.94 29.05 -6.13
CA PRO A 123 4.77 29.86 -6.45
C PRO A 123 4.15 30.52 -5.22
N SER A 124 4.14 29.84 -4.08
CA SER A 124 3.65 30.42 -2.82
C SER A 124 4.46 31.65 -2.42
N ILE A 125 5.79 31.55 -2.41
CA ILE A 125 6.69 32.68 -2.11
C ILE A 125 6.49 33.81 -3.14
N ALA A 126 6.40 33.48 -4.44
CA ALA A 126 6.18 34.47 -5.50
C ALA A 126 4.89 35.28 -5.27
N MET A 127 3.80 34.62 -4.84
CA MET A 127 2.55 35.31 -4.49
C MET A 127 2.70 36.29 -3.32
N PHE A 128 3.51 35.95 -2.31
CA PHE A 128 3.76 36.85 -1.17
C PHE A 128 4.64 38.04 -1.53
N MET A 129 5.60 37.86 -2.44
CA MET A 129 6.56 38.91 -2.82
C MET A 129 5.98 39.96 -3.78
N VAL A 130 5.02 39.57 -4.61
CA VAL A 130 4.39 40.47 -5.58
C VAL A 130 3.33 41.31 -4.88
N SER A 131 3.29 42.63 -5.08
CA SER A 131 2.26 43.51 -4.48
C SER A 131 1.00 43.67 -5.34
N SER A 132 1.11 43.49 -6.66
CA SER A 132 -0.01 43.59 -7.61
C SER A 132 -1.01 42.45 -7.44
N LEU A 133 -2.28 42.79 -7.20
CA LEU A 133 -3.37 41.83 -7.07
C LEU A 133 -3.56 40.99 -8.35
N SER A 134 -3.57 41.64 -9.52
CA SER A 134 -3.75 40.97 -10.81
C SER A 134 -2.64 39.93 -11.06
N THR A 135 -1.41 40.27 -10.70
CA THR A 135 -0.26 39.37 -10.87
C THR A 135 -0.31 38.22 -9.86
N ARG A 136 -0.72 38.45 -8.61
CA ARG A 136 -0.95 37.39 -7.62
C ARG A 136 -2.01 36.39 -8.08
N LEU A 137 -3.15 36.88 -8.57
CA LEU A 137 -4.23 36.02 -9.08
C LEU A 137 -3.79 35.18 -10.28
N TRP A 138 -2.96 35.75 -11.16
CA TRP A 138 -2.39 35.03 -12.28
C TRP A 138 -1.43 33.93 -11.81
N ILE A 139 -0.53 34.22 -10.86
CA ILE A 139 0.35 33.21 -10.27
C ILE A 139 -0.45 32.11 -9.56
N HIS A 140 -1.49 32.51 -8.82
CA HIS A 140 -2.37 31.58 -8.13
C HIS A 140 -3.08 30.63 -9.09
N GLY A 141 -3.72 31.16 -10.14
CA GLY A 141 -4.49 30.36 -11.10
C GLY A 141 -3.61 29.50 -12.01
N VAL A 142 -2.49 30.04 -12.49
CA VAL A 142 -1.65 29.36 -13.47
C VAL A 142 -0.62 28.46 -12.81
N PHE A 143 0.05 28.88 -11.74
CA PHE A 143 1.16 28.12 -11.15
C PHE A 143 0.78 27.37 -9.88
N TRP A 144 -0.01 27.99 -9.00
CA TRP A 144 -0.30 27.40 -7.69
C TRP A 144 -1.46 26.41 -7.72
N GLN A 145 -2.60 26.72 -8.34
CA GLN A 145 -3.77 25.82 -8.36
C GLN A 145 -3.48 24.46 -9.02
N PRO A 146 -2.85 24.39 -10.21
CA PRO A 146 -2.53 23.11 -10.84
C PRO A 146 -1.21 22.51 -10.33
N PHE A 147 -0.73 22.88 -9.13
CA PHE A 147 0.48 22.30 -8.54
C PHE A 147 0.51 20.77 -8.52
N PRO A 148 -0.60 20.00 -8.36
CA PRO A 148 -0.52 18.54 -8.39
C PRO A 148 -0.07 18.02 -9.75
N ILE A 149 -0.48 18.69 -10.84
CA ILE A 149 -0.05 18.35 -12.21
C ILE A 149 1.43 18.65 -12.37
N TYR A 150 1.88 19.83 -11.93
CA TYR A 150 3.30 20.20 -12.01
C TYR A 150 4.18 19.33 -11.11
N ALA A 151 3.69 18.90 -9.95
CA ALA A 151 4.36 17.96 -9.08
C ALA A 151 4.58 16.61 -9.77
N GLN A 152 3.54 16.09 -10.43
CA GLN A 152 3.64 14.86 -11.21
C GLN A 152 4.62 15.00 -12.38
N VAL A 153 4.52 16.09 -13.15
CA VAL A 153 5.45 16.38 -14.26
C VAL A 153 6.88 16.49 -13.76
N THR A 154 7.09 17.15 -12.62
CA THR A 154 8.42 17.27 -11.98
C THR A 154 8.97 15.90 -11.60
N GLN A 155 8.17 15.02 -10.99
CA GLN A 155 8.63 13.65 -10.69
C GLN A 155 8.95 12.85 -11.95
N LEU A 156 8.15 12.98 -13.01
CA LEU A 156 8.40 12.28 -14.27
C LEU A 156 9.67 12.76 -14.97
N ILE A 157 9.92 14.07 -15.00
CA ILE A 157 11.10 14.65 -15.64
C ILE A 157 12.35 14.32 -14.81
N LEU A 158 12.34 14.64 -13.51
CA LEU A 158 13.48 14.41 -12.64
C LEU A 158 13.75 12.91 -12.40
N GLY A 159 12.70 12.08 -12.46
CA GLY A 159 12.79 10.62 -12.37
C GLY A 159 13.66 9.99 -13.45
N ARG A 160 13.80 10.62 -14.61
CA ARG A 160 14.71 10.15 -15.66
C ARG A 160 16.19 10.27 -15.29
N PHE A 161 16.52 11.12 -14.31
CA PHE A 161 17.89 11.39 -13.88
C PHE A 161 18.24 10.71 -12.55
N VAL A 162 17.32 9.92 -11.99
CA VAL A 162 17.49 9.28 -10.68
C VAL A 162 17.32 7.77 -10.82
N SER A 163 18.28 7.03 -10.25
CA SER A 163 18.17 5.57 -10.16
C SER A 163 17.13 5.15 -9.13
N ASP A 164 16.24 4.26 -9.57
CA ASP A 164 15.30 3.57 -8.69
C ASP A 164 15.84 2.19 -8.33
N THR A 165 16.31 2.05 -7.10
CA THR A 165 16.90 0.81 -6.56
C THR A 165 15.90 0.03 -5.71
N THR A 166 14.61 0.41 -5.72
CA THR A 166 13.56 -0.15 -4.86
C THR A 166 13.56 -1.68 -4.85
N GLU A 167 13.54 -2.34 -5.99
CA GLU A 167 13.43 -3.82 -6.05
C GLU A 167 14.63 -4.54 -5.40
N ILE A 168 15.84 -3.97 -5.50
CA ILE A 168 17.05 -4.55 -4.91
C ILE A 168 17.09 -4.27 -3.41
N ASP A 169 16.86 -3.01 -3.04
CA ASP A 169 16.91 -2.55 -1.65
C ASP A 169 15.81 -3.19 -0.80
N ARG A 170 14.65 -3.47 -1.40
CA ARG A 170 13.52 -4.19 -0.78
C ARG A 170 13.95 -5.48 -0.10
N ILE A 171 14.89 -6.20 -0.72
CA ILE A 171 15.39 -7.50 -0.26
C ILE A 171 16.68 -7.31 0.55
N GLN A 172 17.63 -6.53 0.05
CA GLN A 172 19.01 -6.47 0.58
C GLN A 172 19.21 -5.41 1.66
N ASN A 173 18.58 -4.25 1.51
CA ASN A 173 18.70 -3.12 2.43
C ASN A 173 17.34 -2.49 2.72
N PRO A 174 16.52 -3.14 3.55
CA PRO A 174 15.11 -2.78 3.68
C PRO A 174 14.83 -1.46 4.44
N GLU A 175 15.86 -0.68 4.78
CA GLU A 175 15.80 0.67 5.38
C GLU A 175 16.46 1.73 4.47
N ALA A 176 16.73 1.41 3.20
CA ALA A 176 17.44 2.29 2.26
C ALA A 176 16.74 3.65 2.04
N ASP A 177 15.43 3.73 2.26
CA ASP A 177 14.62 4.94 2.16
C ASP A 177 14.73 5.87 3.38
N MET A 178 15.03 5.33 4.57
CA MET A 178 15.05 6.06 5.84
C MET A 178 15.93 7.32 5.85
N PRO A 179 17.16 7.33 5.30
CA PRO A 179 17.97 8.55 5.25
C PRO A 179 17.31 9.69 4.46
N TYR A 180 16.57 9.35 3.39
CA TYR A 180 15.86 10.34 2.58
C TYR A 180 14.59 10.81 3.27
N LEU A 181 13.81 9.88 3.84
CA LEU A 181 12.61 10.20 4.64
C LEU A 181 12.95 11.13 5.80
N ARG A 182 14.03 10.88 6.56
CA ARG A 182 14.51 11.77 7.61
C ARG A 182 14.75 13.20 7.10
N ARG A 183 15.39 13.36 5.95
CA ARG A 183 15.64 14.68 5.33
C ARG A 183 14.34 15.37 4.92
N ILE A 184 13.40 14.62 4.35
CA ILE A 184 12.08 15.14 3.94
C ILE A 184 11.30 15.62 5.16
N TYR A 185 11.22 14.81 6.22
CA TYR A 185 10.52 15.19 7.45
C TYR A 185 11.21 16.36 8.15
N ALA A 186 12.55 16.38 8.21
CA ALA A 186 13.28 17.52 8.76
C ALA A 186 12.99 18.80 7.97
N PHE A 187 13.04 18.74 6.64
CA PHE A 187 12.70 19.87 5.77
C PHE A 187 11.28 20.38 6.02
N ALA A 188 10.28 19.48 5.99
CA ALA A 188 8.89 19.85 6.18
C ALA A 188 8.62 20.39 7.60
N ALA A 189 9.25 19.81 8.63
CA ALA A 189 9.11 20.26 10.02
C ALA A 189 9.71 21.66 10.21
N VAL A 190 10.88 21.94 9.62
CA VAL A 190 11.52 23.26 9.68
C VAL A 190 10.67 24.30 8.99
N VAL A 191 10.19 24.03 7.76
CA VAL A 191 9.31 24.96 7.03
C VAL A 191 8.04 25.24 7.83
N ALA A 192 7.37 24.20 8.35
CA ALA A 192 6.16 24.34 9.15
C ALA A 192 6.40 25.11 10.46
N ALA A 193 7.53 24.85 11.14
CA ALA A 193 7.89 25.53 12.38
C ALA A 193 8.16 27.02 12.13
N ILE A 194 8.91 27.36 11.08
CA ILE A 194 9.16 28.76 10.70
C ILE A 194 7.83 29.46 10.40
N THR A 195 6.95 28.85 9.62
CA THR A 195 5.64 29.44 9.32
C THR A 195 4.80 29.63 10.58
N SER A 196 4.75 28.63 11.48
CA SER A 196 3.95 28.71 12.70
C SER A 196 4.49 29.72 13.71
N VAL A 197 5.81 29.85 13.82
CA VAL A 197 6.45 30.84 14.70
C VAL A 197 6.24 32.24 14.12
N TYR A 198 6.41 32.41 12.81
CA TYR A 198 6.18 33.68 12.12
C TYR A 198 4.73 34.16 12.28
N THR A 199 3.74 33.30 12.04
CA THR A 199 2.33 33.68 12.20
C THR A 199 2.01 34.04 13.64
N ARG A 200 2.56 33.31 14.62
CA ARG A 200 2.34 33.61 16.04
C ARG A 200 2.83 34.99 16.46
N PHE A 201 4.00 35.40 15.98
CA PHE A 201 4.58 36.70 16.35
C PHE A 201 3.99 37.86 15.55
N ASN A 202 3.57 37.65 14.31
CA ASN A 202 3.07 38.71 13.44
C ASN A 202 1.54 38.86 13.44
N LEU A 203 0.79 37.85 13.90
CA LEU A 203 -0.68 37.84 13.93
C LEU A 203 -1.20 37.48 15.34
N PRO A 204 -1.10 38.39 16.32
CA PRO A 204 -1.61 38.16 17.67
C PRO A 204 -3.13 37.91 17.63
N GLY A 205 -3.56 36.73 18.08
CA GLY A 205 -4.97 36.29 18.04
C GLY A 205 -5.25 35.15 17.06
N TYR A 206 -4.28 34.74 16.24
CA TYR A 206 -4.39 33.52 15.43
C TYR A 206 -4.38 32.28 16.34
N LEU A 207 -5.57 31.76 16.67
CA LEU A 207 -5.71 30.44 17.29
C LEU A 207 -5.50 29.35 16.23
N PRO A 208 -4.87 28.22 16.58
CA PRO A 208 -4.81 27.06 15.71
C PRO A 208 -6.23 26.69 15.24
N SER A 209 -6.42 26.55 13.92
CA SER A 209 -7.73 26.23 13.34
C SER A 209 -8.22 24.85 13.80
N ALA A 210 -9.54 24.59 13.73
CA ALA A 210 -10.11 23.27 14.02
C ALA A 210 -9.45 22.13 13.20
N ALA A 211 -8.95 22.42 11.99
CA ALA A 211 -8.18 21.50 11.18
C ALA A 211 -6.87 21.03 11.85
N SER A 212 -6.28 21.88 12.71
CA SER A 212 -5.07 21.55 13.48
C SER A 212 -5.34 20.53 14.59
N CYS A 213 -6.55 20.53 15.18
CA CYS A 213 -6.96 19.57 16.20
C CYS A 213 -7.26 18.18 15.61
N ALA A 214 -7.82 18.12 14.39
CA ALA A 214 -8.05 16.86 13.69
C ALA A 214 -6.75 16.09 13.41
N GLY A 215 -5.67 16.81 13.04
CA GLY A 215 -4.34 16.20 12.84
C GLY A 215 -3.77 15.57 14.11
N LEU A 216 -3.97 16.20 15.28
CA LEU A 216 -3.56 15.63 16.57
C LEU A 216 -4.34 14.35 16.91
N TYR A 217 -5.65 14.34 16.67
CA TYR A 217 -6.47 13.15 16.88
C TYR A 217 -6.01 11.98 16.00
N TRP A 218 -5.76 12.24 14.72
CA TRP A 218 -5.28 11.23 13.78
C TRP A 218 -3.91 10.65 14.17
N ILE A 219 -3.02 11.46 14.73
CA ILE A 219 -1.74 11.00 15.27
C ILE A 219 -1.90 10.11 16.50
N LEU A 220 -2.82 10.46 17.39
CA LEU A 220 -3.09 9.64 18.57
C LEU A 220 -3.59 8.25 18.17
N ILE A 221 -4.41 8.15 17.12
CA ILE A 221 -4.81 6.86 16.52
C ILE A 221 -3.58 6.09 16.03
N HIS A 222 -2.66 6.73 15.31
CA HIS A 222 -1.44 6.05 14.84
C HIS A 222 -0.58 5.50 15.99
N PHE A 223 -0.51 6.23 17.11
CA PHE A 223 0.19 5.77 18.31
C PHE A 223 -0.57 4.65 19.04
N MET A 224 -1.90 4.66 18.98
CA MET A 224 -2.74 3.57 19.47
C MET A 224 -2.47 2.30 18.66
N ASP A 225 -2.45 2.39 17.34
CA ASP A 225 -2.13 1.26 16.45
C ASP A 225 -0.73 0.71 16.73
N LEU A 226 0.27 1.58 16.92
CA LEU A 226 1.62 1.16 17.31
C LEU A 226 1.66 0.44 18.66
N LYS A 227 0.83 0.85 19.63
CA LYS A 227 0.74 0.19 20.94
C LYS A 227 0.01 -1.13 20.87
N VAL A 228 -1.11 -1.20 20.15
CA VAL A 228 -1.86 -2.44 19.90
C VAL A 228 -0.97 -3.45 19.19
N ALA A 229 -0.15 -3.01 18.22
CA ALA A 229 0.85 -3.84 17.55
C ALA A 229 2.08 -4.18 18.44
N GLY A 230 2.10 -3.78 19.71
CA GLY A 230 3.20 -4.03 20.64
C GLY A 230 4.53 -3.38 20.23
N LYS A 231 4.51 -2.34 19.39
CA LYS A 231 5.71 -1.67 18.85
C LYS A 231 6.18 -0.49 19.71
N LEU A 232 5.35 0.02 20.62
CA LEU A 232 5.65 1.19 21.45
C LEU A 232 5.38 0.94 22.94
N ASN A 233 6.41 1.02 23.79
CA ASN A 233 6.32 0.86 25.25
C ASN A 233 6.21 2.17 26.04
N ALA A 234 5.88 3.29 25.37
CA ALA A 234 5.76 4.60 26.00
C ALA A 234 4.45 4.77 26.78
N ARG A 235 4.50 5.39 27.96
CA ARG A 235 3.29 5.78 28.72
C ARG A 235 2.49 6.83 27.95
N TRP A 236 1.17 6.72 27.91
CA TRP A 236 0.28 7.66 27.21
C TRP A 236 0.45 9.10 27.69
N VAL A 237 0.61 9.29 29.00
CA VAL A 237 0.88 10.61 29.59
C VAL A 237 2.14 11.24 28.97
N GLY A 238 3.22 10.47 28.83
CA GLY A 238 4.45 10.97 28.21
C GLY A 238 4.25 11.37 26.74
N VAL A 239 3.52 10.56 25.97
CA VAL A 239 3.19 10.87 24.57
C VAL A 239 2.38 12.17 24.48
N ILE A 240 1.33 12.31 25.30
CA ILE A 240 0.49 13.52 25.32
C ILE A 240 1.30 14.75 25.76
N CYS A 241 2.16 14.64 26.77
CA CYS A 241 3.01 15.74 27.22
C CYS A 241 3.98 16.22 26.13
N VAL A 242 4.62 15.28 25.41
CA VAL A 242 5.53 15.62 24.30
C VAL A 242 4.75 16.29 23.16
N LEU A 243 3.59 15.74 22.80
CA LEU A 243 2.72 16.31 21.77
C LEU A 243 2.27 17.73 22.13
N ALA A 244 1.80 17.95 23.35
CA ALA A 244 1.39 19.27 23.83
C ALA A 244 2.58 20.25 23.85
N GLY A 245 3.75 19.80 24.30
CA GLY A 245 4.97 20.61 24.32
C GLY A 245 5.41 21.04 22.92
N LEU A 246 5.47 20.12 21.95
CA LEU A 246 5.80 20.43 20.57
C LEU A 246 4.74 21.34 19.93
N PHE A 247 3.45 21.06 20.16
CA PHE A 247 2.36 21.86 19.62
C PHE A 247 2.43 23.30 20.08
N LEU A 248 2.74 23.51 21.36
CA LEU A 248 2.84 24.84 21.95
C LEU A 248 4.14 25.57 21.58
N THR A 249 5.21 24.87 21.17
CA THR A 249 6.51 25.50 20.90
C THR A 249 6.74 25.75 19.41
N ILE A 250 6.63 24.70 18.59
CA ILE A 250 6.93 24.73 17.15
C ILE A 250 5.66 24.72 16.29
N GLY A 251 4.49 24.59 16.91
CA GLY A 251 3.20 24.65 16.24
C GLY A 251 2.65 23.31 15.79
N PRO A 252 1.38 23.28 15.35
CA PRO A 252 0.65 22.06 15.00
C PRO A 252 1.29 21.27 13.86
N GLY A 253 1.62 21.94 12.75
CA GLY A 253 2.15 21.26 11.55
C GLY A 253 3.50 20.60 11.78
N ALA A 254 4.43 21.30 12.44
CA ALA A 254 5.74 20.76 12.76
C ALA A 254 5.65 19.61 13.77
N THR A 255 4.72 19.70 14.73
CA THR A 255 4.41 18.60 15.67
C THR A 255 3.93 17.36 14.93
N VAL A 256 2.99 17.53 13.99
CA VAL A 256 2.45 16.43 13.20
C VAL A 256 3.57 15.69 12.46
N ILE A 257 4.45 16.45 11.80
CA ILE A 257 5.56 15.91 11.03
C ILE A 257 6.59 15.22 11.93
N ALA A 258 6.98 15.84 13.05
CA ALA A 258 7.94 15.27 13.98
C ALA A 258 7.45 13.92 14.55
N VAL A 259 6.16 13.84 14.83
CA VAL A 259 5.55 12.63 15.38
C VAL A 259 5.38 11.56 14.32
N TRP A 260 5.04 11.96 13.10
CA TRP A 260 5.05 11.05 11.95
C TRP A 260 6.46 10.48 11.73
N ALA A 261 7.50 11.32 11.74
CA ALA A 261 8.88 10.87 11.61
C ALA A 261 9.26 9.87 12.72
N TRP A 262 8.84 10.11 13.97
CA TRP A 262 9.06 9.17 15.06
C TRP A 262 8.36 7.82 14.82
N ARG A 263 7.12 7.83 14.33
CA ARG A 263 6.43 6.60 13.93
C ARG A 263 7.25 5.81 12.93
N GLU A 264 7.78 6.46 11.88
CA GLU A 264 8.57 5.79 10.85
C GLU A 264 9.85 5.16 11.43
N GLU A 265 10.51 5.84 12.37
CA GLU A 265 11.66 5.27 13.10
C GLU A 265 11.29 4.04 13.93
N VAL A 266 10.13 4.05 14.60
CA VAL A 266 9.67 2.89 15.39
C VAL A 266 9.36 1.70 14.49
N LEU A 267 8.77 1.95 13.32
CA LEU A 267 8.50 0.92 12.32
C LEU A 267 9.80 0.33 11.75
N ALA A 268 10.82 1.16 11.51
CA ALA A 268 12.13 0.70 11.07
C ALA A 268 12.92 -0.04 12.17
N ALA A 269 12.96 0.48 13.41
CA ALA A 269 13.86 -0.01 14.46
C ALA A 269 13.56 -1.44 14.97
N LYS A 270 12.30 -1.88 15.02
CA LYS A 270 11.96 -3.23 15.49
C LYS A 270 12.34 -4.32 14.47
N LYS A 271 12.54 -3.95 13.20
CA LYS A 271 13.08 -4.79 12.13
C LYS A 271 14.54 -5.16 12.39
N ARG A 272 15.36 -4.22 12.88
CA ARG A 272 16.76 -4.47 13.27
C ARG A 272 16.88 -5.55 14.35
N ARG A 273 15.97 -5.54 15.32
CA ARG A 273 15.95 -6.55 16.41
C ARG A 273 15.50 -7.91 15.89
N GLY A 274 14.41 -7.99 15.12
CA GLY A 274 13.94 -9.26 14.54
C GLY A 274 14.98 -9.93 13.62
N ILE A 275 15.71 -9.14 12.82
CA ILE A 275 16.80 -9.62 11.98
C ILE A 275 18.02 -10.02 12.84
N SER A 276 18.47 -9.19 13.79
CA SER A 276 19.67 -9.53 14.58
C SER A 276 19.47 -10.72 15.52
N GLU A 277 18.27 -10.90 16.09
CA GLU A 277 17.94 -12.09 16.89
C GLU A 277 18.00 -13.35 16.01
N LYS A 278 17.50 -13.27 14.76
CA LYS A 278 17.46 -14.38 13.80
C LYS A 278 18.84 -14.88 13.35
N TYR A 279 19.86 -14.01 13.36
CA TYR A 279 21.27 -14.36 13.03
C TYR A 279 22.15 -14.60 14.26
N ARG A 280 21.60 -14.52 15.48
CA ARG A 280 22.34 -14.78 16.72
C ARG A 280 22.12 -16.20 17.25
N VAL A 281 21.17 -16.95 16.66
CA VAL A 281 20.85 -18.34 17.01
C VAL A 281 21.25 -19.31 15.88
N SER A 282 22.05 -18.88 14.90
CA SER A 282 22.67 -19.73 13.87
C SER A 282 24.14 -19.98 14.16
#